data_AF-A0AAE9NQE1-F1
#
_entry.id   AF-A0AAE9NQE1-F1
#
_cell.length_a   1.000
_cell.length_b   1.000
_cell.length_c   1.000
_cell.angle_alpha   90.00
_cell.angle_beta   90.00
_cell.angle_gamma   90.00
#
_symmetry.space_group_name_H-M   'P 1'
#
loop_
_entity.id
_entity.type
_entity.pdbx_description
1 polymer ?
#
loop_
_entity_poly.entity_id
_entity_poly.type
_entity_poly.pdbx_seq_one_letter_code
_entity_poly.pdbx_strand_id
1 'polypeptide(L)'
;MPIIHTDVLSIDFPPNFTSVEQIGQGALGQYPTDDSLVVLDIYPVDRDLLHKTETGQAEQYRSFCGKIYGKLTWLEEKTLALENDSALLMTAEGIYGFAYLFAFIRLTDTVCLFAGGYCPLEQQQAHFITMEAALRSLRIVTATPETAYHSHLQAKGAETATTQSNDVKAKQRSIVETPIYPPITLDPALLPLLAENSPQRQHLMNTLLSADAITPIAYAVSGTLRSSIDFYHGAEDDHSGLGNHRLGGLPDLPVDIPYPCVNVAKDTLLAYEECWEAGDDEEEVCIFPRDDVTQTYRVPLEFIAQLDCRDLAPLQSYLPREGTLFFFLECGSSPLTTRGKVIYVQDTASLSSGKRFAELAFNDEKTLGQKPAFTLHPRASVTVPSFYALRQNPHIGSILCSRMSLEQQAALDDDEYDDALSRLGFAQYYAWKLRQLGAFNLLPDSKATEEQLAWMTENDMLPSGFPPDEPLPEYQGIARVNGCGFSPHELPELQAAQQLGGEAQDWLVLFQVCLDGQFQWDDGILNFIIHRTDLAAQRFDRVFMVCDY
;
A
#
# COMPACT_ATOMS: atom_id res chain seq x y z
N MET A 1 17.02 -7.41 -33.52
CA MET A 1 15.92 -6.70 -32.84
C MET A 1 14.88 -7.76 -32.55
N PRO A 2 14.58 -8.05 -31.28
CA PRO A 2 13.45 -8.91 -30.94
C PRO A 2 12.17 -8.26 -31.48
N ILE A 3 11.39 -9.05 -32.22
CA ILE A 3 10.13 -8.62 -32.83
C ILE A 3 9.02 -9.36 -32.10
N ILE A 4 8.05 -8.61 -31.56
CA ILE A 4 6.81 -9.20 -31.07
C ILE A 4 5.75 -8.99 -32.14
N HIS A 5 5.04 -10.08 -32.45
CA HIS A 5 3.95 -10.09 -33.39
C HIS A 5 2.74 -10.72 -32.70
N THR A 6 1.68 -9.93 -32.56
CA THR A 6 0.38 -10.36 -32.03
C THR A 6 -0.66 -10.21 -33.14
N ASP A 7 -1.90 -10.60 -32.86
CA ASP A 7 -3.01 -10.38 -33.79
C ASP A 7 -3.35 -8.89 -33.90
N VAL A 8 -2.96 -8.05 -32.91
CA VAL A 8 -3.22 -6.59 -32.87
C VAL A 8 -2.08 -5.78 -33.46
N LEU A 9 -0.85 -6.10 -33.07
CA LEU A 9 0.30 -5.26 -33.32
C LEU A 9 1.54 -6.07 -33.69
N SER A 10 2.46 -5.40 -34.39
CA SER A 10 3.83 -5.85 -34.57
C SER A 10 4.75 -4.72 -34.12
N ILE A 11 5.75 -5.03 -33.30
CA ILE A 11 6.71 -4.03 -32.82
C ILE A 11 8.13 -4.61 -32.79
N ASP A 12 9.08 -3.80 -33.23
CA ASP A 12 10.51 -4.10 -33.17
C ASP A 12 11.13 -3.40 -31.96
N PHE A 13 11.59 -4.17 -30.99
CA PHE A 13 12.33 -3.61 -29.85
C PHE A 13 13.80 -3.38 -30.23
N PRO A 14 14.36 -2.18 -29.96
CA PRO A 14 15.78 -1.92 -30.09
C PRO A 14 16.65 -2.94 -29.34
N PRO A 15 17.90 -3.20 -29.78
CA PRO A 15 18.79 -4.19 -29.13
C PRO A 15 19.08 -3.93 -27.66
N ASN A 16 18.83 -2.71 -27.18
CA ASN A 16 18.93 -2.31 -25.79
C ASN A 16 17.98 -3.11 -24.89
N PHE A 17 16.79 -3.48 -25.38
CA PHE A 17 15.83 -4.30 -24.64
C PHE A 17 16.35 -5.74 -24.50
N THR A 18 16.83 -6.08 -23.31
CA THR A 18 17.46 -7.38 -23.01
C THR A 18 16.45 -8.48 -22.73
N SER A 19 15.21 -8.11 -22.37
CA SER A 19 14.10 -9.03 -22.15
C SER A 19 12.86 -8.50 -22.85
N VAL A 20 12.25 -9.32 -23.71
CA VAL A 20 11.07 -8.95 -24.48
C VAL A 20 10.11 -10.14 -24.48
N GLU A 21 8.88 -9.88 -24.09
CA GLU A 21 7.85 -10.90 -23.91
C GLU A 21 6.52 -10.44 -24.51
N GLN A 22 5.74 -11.40 -25.01
CA GLN A 22 4.36 -11.16 -25.44
C GLN A 22 3.43 -11.37 -24.24
N ILE A 23 2.56 -10.39 -23.97
CA ILE A 23 1.54 -10.49 -22.91
C ILE A 23 0.16 -10.38 -23.56
N GLY A 24 -0.52 -11.52 -23.74
CA GLY A 24 -1.76 -11.58 -24.51
C GLY A 24 -1.58 -11.06 -25.93
N GLN A 25 -2.35 -10.04 -26.31
CA GLN A 25 -2.17 -9.29 -27.57
C GLN A 25 -1.27 -8.04 -27.46
N GLY A 26 -0.57 -7.87 -26.34
CA GLY A 26 0.38 -6.80 -26.08
C GLY A 26 1.83 -7.28 -26.08
N ALA A 27 2.74 -6.36 -25.78
CA ALA A 27 4.18 -6.62 -25.72
C ALA A 27 4.82 -5.86 -24.55
N LEU A 28 5.69 -6.53 -23.82
CA LEU A 28 6.51 -5.97 -22.74
C LEU A 28 7.98 -6.06 -23.14
N GLY A 29 8.66 -4.92 -23.17
CA GLY A 29 10.11 -4.85 -23.29
C GLY A 29 10.73 -4.25 -22.03
N GLN A 30 11.82 -4.84 -21.56
CA GLN A 30 12.60 -4.28 -20.45
C GLN A 30 14.12 -4.41 -20.64
N TYR A 31 14.87 -3.49 -20.06
CA TYR A 31 16.32 -3.60 -19.90
C TYR A 31 16.82 -2.92 -18.62
N PRO A 32 17.84 -3.50 -17.96
CA PRO A 32 18.40 -2.93 -16.74
C PRO A 32 19.25 -1.69 -17.02
N THR A 33 19.25 -0.76 -16.07
CA THR A 33 20.26 0.29 -15.91
C THR A 33 21.09 -0.02 -14.65
N ASP A 34 22.11 0.79 -14.35
CA ASP A 34 23.01 0.55 -13.21
C ASP A 34 22.24 0.47 -11.87
N ASP A 35 21.17 1.27 -11.72
CA ASP A 35 20.40 1.39 -10.47
C ASP A 35 18.90 1.06 -10.61
N SER A 36 18.42 0.67 -11.81
CA SER A 36 16.97 0.46 -12.03
C SER A 36 16.65 -0.35 -13.30
N LEU A 37 15.41 -0.26 -13.79
CA LEU A 37 14.89 -0.91 -14.98
C LEU A 37 14.20 0.12 -15.88
N VAL A 38 14.42 0.02 -17.19
CA VAL A 38 13.59 0.68 -18.20
C VAL A 38 12.57 -0.30 -18.72
N VAL A 39 11.31 0.11 -18.76
CA VAL A 39 10.20 -0.73 -19.20
C VAL A 39 9.37 0.00 -20.25
N LEU A 40 8.89 -0.73 -21.24
CA LEU A 40 7.88 -0.31 -22.19
C LEU A 40 6.84 -1.44 -22.34
N ASP A 41 5.63 -1.21 -21.84
CA ASP A 41 4.49 -2.10 -22.02
C ASP A 41 3.50 -1.48 -23.01
N ILE A 42 2.94 -2.30 -23.89
CA ILE A 42 1.97 -1.88 -24.91
C ILE A 42 0.86 -2.90 -24.99
N TYR A 43 -0.39 -2.47 -24.77
CA TYR A 43 -1.55 -3.35 -24.80
C TYR A 43 -2.84 -2.62 -25.19
N PRO A 44 -3.84 -3.34 -25.73
CA PRO A 44 -5.15 -2.77 -26.01
C PRO A 44 -5.97 -2.54 -24.72
N VAL A 45 -6.70 -1.43 -24.67
CA VAL A 45 -7.59 -1.03 -23.56
C VAL A 45 -8.96 -0.55 -24.10
N ASP A 46 -10.02 -0.69 -23.30
CA ASP A 46 -11.42 -0.35 -23.66
C ASP A 46 -11.95 0.94 -23.00
N ARG A 47 -13.18 1.27 -23.41
CA ARG A 47 -13.77 2.57 -23.78
C ARG A 47 -14.28 3.49 -22.68
N ASP A 48 -13.94 3.30 -21.40
CA ASP A 48 -14.36 4.30 -20.40
C ASP A 48 -13.56 5.63 -20.53
N LEU A 49 -12.54 5.66 -21.38
CA LEU A 49 -11.67 6.83 -21.67
C LEU A 49 -11.98 7.56 -22.98
N LEU A 50 -12.96 7.11 -23.79
CA LEU A 50 -13.12 7.55 -25.19
C LEU A 50 -14.51 8.15 -25.51
N HIS A 51 -15.28 8.58 -24.51
CA HIS A 51 -16.61 9.15 -24.73
C HIS A 51 -16.60 10.58 -25.33
N LYS A 52 -16.98 10.63 -26.62
CA LYS A 52 -17.82 11.61 -27.36
C LYS A 52 -17.54 13.13 -27.36
N THR A 53 -16.41 13.63 -26.89
CA THR A 53 -15.98 14.99 -27.24
C THR A 53 -14.51 15.02 -27.66
N GLU A 54 -14.22 15.51 -28.87
CA GLU A 54 -12.85 15.73 -29.37
C GLU A 54 -12.08 16.75 -28.49
N THR A 55 -12.79 17.61 -27.75
CA THR A 55 -12.23 18.49 -26.72
C THR A 55 -12.02 17.75 -25.40
N GLY A 56 -10.78 17.77 -24.88
CA GLY A 56 -10.44 17.24 -23.55
C GLY A 56 -9.84 15.82 -23.53
N GLN A 57 -9.62 15.18 -24.69
CA GLN A 57 -9.10 13.81 -24.76
C GLN A 57 -7.72 13.65 -24.11
N ALA A 58 -6.82 14.62 -24.29
CA ALA A 58 -5.52 14.61 -23.63
C ALA A 58 -5.67 14.69 -22.10
N GLU A 59 -6.60 15.48 -21.57
CA GLU A 59 -6.88 15.56 -20.13
C GLU A 59 -7.43 14.23 -19.57
N GLN A 60 -8.25 13.52 -20.34
CA GLN A 60 -8.74 12.19 -19.96
C GLN A 60 -7.61 11.16 -19.92
N TYR A 61 -6.71 11.17 -20.90
CA TYR A 61 -5.52 10.32 -20.87
C TYR A 61 -4.59 10.68 -19.72
N ARG A 62 -4.43 11.97 -19.42
CA ARG A 62 -3.69 12.43 -18.24
C ARG A 62 -4.32 11.91 -16.94
N SER A 63 -5.65 11.95 -16.84
CA SER A 63 -6.39 11.41 -15.69
C SER A 63 -6.22 9.90 -15.56
N PHE A 64 -6.28 9.15 -16.68
CA PHE A 64 -6.00 7.72 -16.70
C PHE A 64 -4.58 7.40 -16.20
N CYS A 65 -3.58 8.09 -16.75
CA CYS A 65 -2.19 7.90 -16.33
C CYS A 65 -2.02 8.26 -14.86
N GLY A 66 -2.65 9.35 -14.38
CA GLY A 66 -2.56 9.75 -12.98
C GLY A 66 -3.20 8.78 -11.99
N LYS A 67 -4.23 8.02 -12.42
CA LYS A 67 -4.82 6.95 -11.60
C LYS A 67 -3.90 5.75 -11.44
N ILE A 68 -3.10 5.44 -12.47
CA ILE A 68 -2.23 4.25 -12.50
C ILE A 68 -0.85 4.54 -11.93
N TYR A 69 -0.29 5.71 -12.25
CA TYR A 69 1.10 6.08 -11.97
C TYR A 69 1.23 7.21 -10.93
N GLY A 70 0.14 7.60 -10.29
CA GLY A 70 0.11 8.63 -9.26
C GLY A 70 0.27 10.06 -9.81
N LYS A 71 0.79 10.97 -8.98
CA LYS A 71 0.92 12.38 -9.35
C LYS A 71 2.03 12.58 -10.40
N LEU A 72 1.67 13.19 -11.53
CA LEU A 72 2.54 13.40 -12.68
C LEU A 72 2.68 14.88 -13.03
N THR A 73 3.91 15.31 -13.32
CA THR A 73 4.23 16.63 -13.89
C THR A 73 4.43 16.49 -15.39
N TRP A 74 3.50 17.00 -16.18
CA TRP A 74 3.51 16.85 -17.65
C TRP A 74 4.59 17.72 -18.29
N LEU A 75 5.43 17.12 -19.12
CA LEU A 75 6.55 17.78 -19.78
C LEU A 75 6.23 18.15 -21.23
N GLU A 76 5.86 17.16 -22.04
CA GLU A 76 5.63 17.32 -23.47
C GLU A 76 4.38 16.56 -23.89
N GLU A 77 3.67 17.11 -24.88
CA GLU A 77 2.60 16.44 -25.62
C GLU A 77 2.90 16.63 -27.11
N LYS A 78 3.00 15.54 -27.87
CA LYS A 78 3.25 15.58 -29.31
C LYS A 78 2.58 14.43 -30.04
N THR A 79 2.32 14.62 -31.33
CA THR A 79 1.85 13.53 -32.21
C THR A 79 3.03 12.74 -32.76
N LEU A 80 3.05 11.44 -32.51
CA LEU A 80 4.01 10.51 -33.09
C LEU A 80 3.42 9.90 -34.37
N ALA A 81 4.03 10.14 -35.52
CA ALA A 81 3.64 9.50 -36.77
C ALA A 81 4.10 8.03 -36.80
N LEU A 82 3.16 7.12 -37.01
CA LEU A 82 3.37 5.70 -37.27
C LEU A 82 3.19 5.40 -38.76
N GLU A 83 3.44 4.17 -39.19
CA GLU A 83 3.41 3.81 -40.63
C GLU A 83 2.04 4.07 -41.28
N ASN A 84 0.94 3.72 -40.59
CA ASN A 84 -0.44 3.91 -41.09
C ASN A 84 -1.36 4.69 -40.12
N ASP A 85 -0.83 5.14 -38.98
CA ASP A 85 -1.61 5.74 -37.88
C ASP A 85 -0.80 6.84 -37.17
N SER A 86 -1.39 7.45 -36.14
CA SER A 86 -0.68 8.36 -35.24
C SER A 86 -0.97 8.04 -33.78
N ALA A 87 0.03 8.27 -32.93
CA ALA A 87 -0.09 8.20 -31.49
C ALA A 87 -0.10 9.60 -30.88
N LEU A 88 -0.92 9.83 -29.86
CA LEU A 88 -0.70 10.94 -28.94
C LEU A 88 0.36 10.50 -27.92
N LEU A 89 1.54 11.09 -28.02
CA LEU A 89 2.65 10.84 -27.11
C LEU A 89 2.67 11.94 -26.05
N MET A 90 2.77 11.55 -24.78
CA MET A 90 2.93 12.44 -23.66
C MET A 90 4.09 11.97 -22.79
N THR A 91 4.87 12.92 -22.27
CA THR A 91 5.91 12.62 -21.29
C THR A 91 5.61 13.35 -19.98
N ALA A 92 6.00 12.74 -18.88
CA ALA A 92 5.80 13.30 -17.56
C ALA A 92 6.90 12.84 -16.59
N GLU A 93 7.12 13.63 -15.55
CA GLU A 93 7.95 13.26 -14.41
C GLU A 93 7.03 12.86 -13.25
N GLY A 94 7.27 11.69 -12.67
CA GLY A 94 6.61 11.30 -11.42
C GLY A 94 7.39 11.79 -10.22
N ILE A 95 6.76 11.72 -9.05
CA ILE A 95 7.35 12.19 -7.79
C ILE A 95 8.46 11.27 -7.23
N TYR A 96 8.59 10.04 -7.76
CA TYR A 96 9.51 9.00 -7.25
C TYR A 96 10.81 8.84 -8.06
N GLY A 97 11.31 9.90 -8.70
CA GLY A 97 12.56 9.82 -9.48
C GLY A 97 12.44 9.00 -10.78
N PHE A 98 11.22 8.78 -11.27
CA PHE A 98 10.94 8.14 -12.56
C PHE A 98 10.36 9.14 -13.56
N ALA A 99 10.79 8.99 -14.80
CA ALA A 99 10.23 9.66 -15.96
C ALA A 99 9.38 8.67 -16.77
N TYR A 100 8.22 9.15 -17.20
CA TYR A 100 7.20 8.37 -17.88
C TYR A 100 6.99 8.85 -19.30
N LEU A 101 6.76 7.89 -20.19
CA LEU A 101 6.36 8.11 -21.58
C LEU A 101 5.10 7.31 -21.85
N PHE A 102 4.05 8.01 -22.27
CA PHE A 102 2.76 7.44 -22.58
C PHE A 102 2.44 7.64 -24.05
N ALA A 103 1.93 6.60 -24.71
CA ALA A 103 1.42 6.71 -26.08
C ALA A 103 0.03 6.13 -26.18
N PHE A 104 -0.88 6.87 -26.81
CA PHE A 104 -2.24 6.41 -27.08
C PHE A 104 -2.47 6.36 -28.58
N ILE A 105 -2.78 5.17 -29.09
CA ILE A 105 -3.07 4.93 -30.51
C ILE A 105 -4.53 4.51 -30.63
N ARG A 106 -5.34 5.33 -31.27
CA ARG A 106 -6.76 5.02 -31.46
C ARG A 106 -6.91 4.00 -32.58
N LEU A 107 -7.45 2.82 -32.26
CA LEU A 107 -7.74 1.81 -33.28
C LEU A 107 -9.17 1.97 -33.81
N THR A 108 -10.13 2.19 -32.90
CA THR A 108 -11.55 2.41 -33.23
C THR A 108 -12.16 3.45 -32.27
N ASP A 109 -13.49 3.59 -32.29
CA ASP A 109 -14.18 4.42 -31.30
C ASP A 109 -14.30 3.74 -29.93
N THR A 110 -13.98 2.45 -29.83
CA THR A 110 -14.09 1.60 -28.63
C THR A 110 -12.73 1.21 -28.08
N VAL A 111 -11.74 0.96 -28.94
CA VAL A 111 -10.45 0.39 -28.54
C VAL A 111 -9.31 1.36 -28.86
N CYS A 112 -8.40 1.53 -27.91
CA CYS A 112 -7.08 2.12 -28.15
C CYS A 112 -5.95 1.21 -27.68
N LEU A 113 -4.78 1.35 -28.28
CA LEU A 113 -3.54 0.85 -27.70
C LEU A 113 -3.04 1.90 -26.72
N PHE A 114 -2.76 1.45 -25.51
CA PHE A 114 -2.00 2.20 -24.54
C PHE A 114 -0.57 1.65 -24.50
N ALA A 115 0.40 2.55 -24.60
CA ALA A 115 1.79 2.27 -24.28
C ALA A 115 2.19 3.03 -23.03
N GLY A 116 2.64 2.32 -22.01
CA GLY A 116 3.19 2.88 -20.78
C GLY A 116 4.66 2.51 -20.66
N GLY A 117 5.52 3.52 -20.68
CA GLY A 117 6.96 3.36 -20.46
C GLY A 117 7.43 4.15 -19.26
N TYR A 118 8.37 3.59 -18.50
CA TYR A 118 9.03 4.28 -17.41
C TYR A 118 10.53 4.00 -17.40
N CYS A 119 11.28 4.99 -16.92
CA CYS A 119 12.73 4.93 -16.77
C CYS A 119 13.17 5.85 -15.62
N PRO A 120 14.39 5.68 -15.09
CA PRO A 120 14.97 6.68 -14.18
C PRO A 120 14.90 8.09 -14.77
N LEU A 121 14.62 9.07 -13.91
CA LEU A 121 14.57 10.48 -14.30
C LEU A 121 15.94 10.95 -14.83
N GLU A 122 17.00 10.44 -14.21
CA GLU A 122 18.36 10.59 -14.72
C GLU A 122 18.49 9.86 -16.07
N GLN A 123 18.96 10.58 -17.09
CA GLN A 123 19.10 10.06 -18.45
C GLN A 123 17.75 9.78 -19.17
N GLN A 124 16.62 10.30 -18.67
CA GLN A 124 15.30 10.15 -19.29
C GLN A 124 15.29 10.43 -20.79
N GLN A 125 16.07 11.42 -21.25
CA GLN A 125 16.14 11.78 -22.67
C GLN A 125 16.67 10.64 -23.55
N ALA A 126 17.70 9.91 -23.10
CA ALA A 126 18.27 8.79 -23.85
C ALA A 126 17.33 7.58 -23.88
N HIS A 127 16.64 7.32 -22.77
CA HIS A 127 15.68 6.24 -22.65
C HIS A 127 14.38 6.52 -23.41
N PHE A 128 13.89 7.76 -23.40
CA PHE A 128 12.77 8.19 -24.25
C PHE A 128 13.09 8.06 -25.74
N ILE A 129 14.30 8.38 -26.19
CA ILE A 129 14.72 8.13 -27.58
C ILE A 129 14.63 6.63 -27.91
N THR A 130 15.05 5.76 -26.98
CA THR A 130 15.04 4.30 -27.16
C THR A 130 13.60 3.75 -27.20
N MET A 131 12.73 4.19 -26.28
CA MET A 131 11.32 3.81 -26.26
C MET A 131 10.55 4.37 -27.47
N GLU A 132 10.81 5.62 -27.85
CA GLU A 132 10.20 6.23 -29.04
C GLU A 132 10.64 5.50 -30.32
N ALA A 133 11.90 5.04 -30.40
CA ALA A 133 12.37 4.21 -31.51
C ALA A 133 11.60 2.89 -31.62
N ALA A 134 11.30 2.23 -30.48
CA ALA A 134 10.42 1.07 -30.45
C ALA A 134 9.01 1.42 -30.93
N LEU A 135 8.41 2.48 -30.38
CA LEU A 135 7.06 2.92 -30.77
C LEU A 135 6.94 3.31 -32.25
N ARG A 136 7.98 3.91 -32.84
CA ARG A 136 8.00 4.23 -34.28
C ARG A 136 8.01 2.99 -35.19
N SER A 137 8.43 1.84 -34.67
CA SER A 137 8.36 0.56 -35.37
C SER A 137 7.01 -0.13 -35.23
N LEU A 138 6.11 0.39 -34.35
CA LEU A 138 4.80 -0.18 -34.11
C LEU A 138 3.96 -0.15 -35.39
N ARG A 139 3.49 -1.33 -35.80
CA ARG A 139 2.56 -1.54 -36.90
C ARG A 139 1.29 -2.14 -36.34
N ILE A 140 0.15 -1.59 -36.71
CA ILE A 140 -1.16 -2.18 -36.40
C ILE A 140 -1.45 -3.25 -37.46
N VAL A 141 -1.71 -4.47 -37.01
CA VAL A 141 -1.87 -5.66 -37.86
C VAL A 141 -3.31 -6.17 -37.89
N THR A 142 -4.14 -5.80 -36.91
CA THR A 142 -5.53 -6.25 -36.82
C THR A 142 -6.47 -5.48 -37.77
N ALA A 143 -7.42 -6.20 -38.37
CA ALA A 143 -8.61 -5.63 -39.01
C ALA A 143 -9.87 -5.67 -38.11
N THR A 144 -9.77 -6.25 -36.90
CA THR A 144 -10.86 -6.41 -35.92
C THR A 144 -10.36 -6.12 -34.49
N PRO A 145 -10.09 -4.84 -34.15
CA PRO A 145 -9.50 -4.43 -32.87
C PRO A 145 -10.27 -4.88 -31.63
N GLU A 146 -11.61 -4.91 -31.68
CA GLU A 146 -12.47 -5.32 -30.57
C GLU A 146 -12.31 -6.81 -30.25
N THR A 147 -12.29 -7.66 -31.28
CA THR A 147 -12.10 -9.11 -31.10
C THR A 147 -10.73 -9.41 -30.51
N ALA A 148 -9.72 -8.67 -30.96
CA ALA A 148 -8.36 -8.85 -30.51
C ALA A 148 -8.15 -8.25 -29.10
N TYR A 149 -8.82 -7.15 -28.75
CA TYR A 149 -8.91 -6.68 -27.37
C TYR A 149 -9.57 -7.71 -26.46
N HIS A 150 -10.71 -8.29 -26.84
CA HIS A 150 -11.32 -9.37 -26.07
C HIS A 150 -10.40 -10.60 -25.96
N SER A 151 -9.62 -10.91 -26.99
CA SER A 151 -8.63 -11.99 -26.93
C SER A 151 -7.44 -11.63 -26.02
N HIS A 152 -7.03 -10.36 -25.96
CA HIS A 152 -6.03 -9.84 -25.01
C HIS A 152 -6.53 -10.00 -23.58
N LEU A 153 -7.78 -9.60 -23.33
CA LEU A 153 -8.46 -9.80 -22.06
C LEU A 153 -8.49 -11.28 -21.72
N GLN A 154 -8.94 -12.16 -22.62
CA GLN A 154 -8.99 -13.61 -22.40
C GLN A 154 -7.61 -14.20 -22.06
N ALA A 155 -6.55 -13.75 -22.72
CA ALA A 155 -5.18 -14.17 -22.42
C ALA A 155 -4.64 -13.61 -21.09
N LYS A 156 -5.14 -12.45 -20.64
CA LYS A 156 -4.90 -11.87 -19.30
C LYS A 156 -5.88 -12.37 -18.22
N GLY A 157 -6.84 -13.24 -18.57
CA GLY A 157 -7.85 -13.78 -17.64
C GLY A 157 -9.12 -12.93 -17.45
N ALA A 158 -9.48 -12.07 -18.41
CA ALA A 158 -10.66 -11.19 -18.43
C ALA A 158 -11.66 -11.56 -19.57
N GLU A 159 -12.95 -11.47 -19.26
CA GLU A 159 -14.07 -12.33 -19.69
C GLU A 159 -14.66 -12.20 -21.11
N THR A 160 -15.57 -13.13 -21.47
CA THR A 160 -16.61 -12.89 -22.49
C THR A 160 -17.95 -13.52 -22.14
N ALA A 161 -19.03 -12.72 -22.18
CA ALA A 161 -20.31 -13.13 -22.76
C ALA A 161 -21.15 -11.93 -23.25
N THR A 162 -21.54 -11.92 -24.54
CA THR A 162 -22.96 -11.74 -24.94
C THR A 162 -23.20 -12.04 -26.44
N THR A 163 -24.05 -13.07 -26.67
CA THR A 163 -25.15 -13.28 -27.67
C THR A 163 -25.07 -12.73 -29.11
N GLN A 164 -25.45 -13.47 -30.17
CA GLN A 164 -26.80 -13.93 -30.57
C GLN A 164 -26.69 -15.01 -31.69
N SER A 165 -27.59 -15.94 -32.06
CA SER A 165 -28.96 -16.33 -31.70
C SER A 165 -29.25 -17.79 -32.20
N ASN A 166 -30.36 -18.35 -31.70
CA ASN A 166 -31.18 -19.47 -32.23
C ASN A 166 -30.99 -20.90 -31.66
N ASP A 167 -31.73 -21.10 -30.57
CA ASP A 167 -32.75 -22.14 -30.34
C ASP A 167 -32.40 -23.62 -30.09
N VAL A 168 -32.74 -24.00 -28.84
CA VAL A 168 -33.34 -25.27 -28.39
C VAL A 168 -32.41 -26.49 -28.23
N LYS A 169 -31.79 -26.63 -27.06
CA LYS A 169 -32.07 -27.71 -26.07
C LYS A 169 -31.17 -27.65 -24.84
N ALA A 170 -31.73 -28.15 -23.74
CA ALA A 170 -31.23 -28.12 -22.38
C ALA A 170 -29.77 -28.60 -22.16
N LYS A 171 -29.10 -27.85 -21.27
CA LYS A 171 -28.05 -28.25 -20.30
C LYS A 171 -26.95 -29.20 -20.76
N GLN A 172 -25.73 -28.66 -20.93
CA GLN A 172 -24.54 -29.09 -20.18
C GLN A 172 -23.43 -28.04 -20.23
N ARG A 173 -23.03 -27.54 -19.05
CA ARG A 173 -21.94 -26.57 -18.81
C ARG A 173 -20.57 -27.23 -19.00
N SER A 174 -19.61 -26.47 -19.52
CA SER A 174 -18.15 -26.75 -19.56
C SER A 174 -17.45 -25.49 -19.03
N ILE A 175 -17.44 -25.24 -17.71
CA ILE A 175 -16.30 -25.39 -16.78
C ILE A 175 -14.99 -24.80 -17.33
N VAL A 176 -14.90 -23.48 -17.35
CA VAL A 176 -13.65 -22.78 -16.97
C VAL A 176 -13.82 -22.52 -15.47
N GLU A 177 -12.88 -23.00 -14.67
CA GLU A 177 -13.04 -23.15 -13.21
C GLU A 177 -13.22 -21.80 -12.52
N THR A 178 -14.42 -21.54 -12.02
CA THR A 178 -14.62 -20.68 -10.85
C THR A 178 -13.57 -21.06 -9.81
N PRO A 179 -12.79 -20.13 -9.21
CA PRO A 179 -11.94 -20.50 -8.09
C PRO A 179 -12.81 -21.21 -7.06
N ILE A 180 -12.53 -22.50 -6.85
CA ILE A 180 -13.27 -23.30 -5.88
C ILE A 180 -12.80 -22.79 -4.53
N TYR A 181 -13.61 -21.96 -3.89
CA TYR A 181 -13.43 -21.59 -2.50
C TYR A 181 -13.84 -22.78 -1.63
N PRO A 182 -12.90 -23.57 -1.08
CA PRO A 182 -13.29 -24.65 -0.20
C PRO A 182 -14.02 -24.07 1.01
N PRO A 183 -15.05 -24.74 1.55
CA PRO A 183 -15.63 -24.33 2.81
C PRO A 183 -14.56 -24.43 3.90
N ILE A 184 -14.21 -23.29 4.50
CA ILE A 184 -13.25 -23.22 5.60
C ILE A 184 -13.99 -23.36 6.93
N THR A 185 -13.52 -24.28 7.77
CA THR A 185 -13.80 -24.22 9.21
C THR A 185 -12.81 -23.24 9.81
N LEU A 186 -13.31 -22.12 10.32
CA LEU A 186 -12.47 -21.12 10.98
C LEU A 186 -11.78 -21.75 12.19
N ASP A 187 -10.45 -21.65 12.22
CA ASP A 187 -9.65 -22.06 13.36
C ASP A 187 -10.07 -21.24 14.60
N PRO A 188 -10.43 -21.89 15.72
CA PRO A 188 -10.78 -21.21 16.96
C PRO A 188 -9.75 -20.16 17.42
N ALA A 189 -8.48 -20.35 17.08
CA ALA A 189 -7.40 -19.41 17.39
C ALA A 189 -7.51 -18.06 16.62
N LEU A 190 -8.27 -18.01 15.53
CA LEU A 190 -8.52 -16.79 14.76
C LEU A 190 -9.72 -15.99 15.26
N LEU A 191 -10.60 -16.60 16.07
CA LEU A 191 -11.81 -15.93 16.58
C LEU A 191 -11.50 -14.60 17.31
N PRO A 192 -10.47 -14.52 18.19
CA PRO A 192 -10.09 -13.26 18.83
C PRO A 192 -9.68 -12.14 17.87
N LEU A 193 -9.23 -12.49 16.66
CA LEU A 193 -8.77 -11.55 15.64
C LEU A 193 -9.92 -11.02 14.78
N LEU A 194 -11.12 -11.57 14.89
CA LEU A 194 -12.30 -11.18 14.12
C LEU A 194 -13.26 -10.33 14.95
N ALA A 195 -13.77 -9.25 14.36
CA ALA A 195 -14.62 -8.28 15.03
C ALA A 195 -15.94 -8.90 15.50
N GLU A 196 -16.50 -9.85 14.75
CA GLU A 196 -17.79 -10.49 15.06
C GLU A 196 -17.81 -11.23 16.41
N ASN A 197 -16.64 -11.65 16.88
CA ASN A 197 -16.46 -12.33 18.16
C ASN A 197 -16.15 -11.37 19.31
N SER A 198 -16.15 -10.05 19.06
CA SER A 198 -15.86 -9.02 20.05
C SER A 198 -17.14 -8.26 20.42
N PRO A 199 -17.70 -8.47 21.63
CA PRO A 199 -18.87 -7.71 22.09
C PRO A 199 -18.65 -6.18 22.07
N GLN A 200 -17.41 -5.75 22.31
CA GLN A 200 -17.01 -4.33 22.31
C GLN A 200 -17.12 -3.67 20.92
N ARG A 201 -17.07 -4.45 19.84
CA ARG A 201 -17.05 -3.95 18.44
C ARG A 201 -18.38 -4.09 17.72
N GLN A 202 -19.39 -4.65 18.37
CA GLN A 202 -20.70 -4.89 17.76
C GLN A 202 -21.35 -3.61 17.23
N HIS A 203 -21.22 -2.49 17.95
CA HIS A 203 -21.74 -1.21 17.48
C HIS A 203 -21.06 -0.75 16.19
N LEU A 204 -19.72 -0.76 16.15
CA LEU A 204 -18.93 -0.39 14.97
C LEU A 204 -19.26 -1.25 13.75
N MET A 205 -19.38 -2.56 13.96
CA MET A 205 -19.80 -3.49 12.90
C MET A 205 -21.20 -3.17 12.39
N ASN A 206 -22.17 -2.94 13.28
CA ASN A 206 -23.53 -2.60 12.87
C ASN A 206 -23.56 -1.31 12.07
N THR A 207 -22.77 -0.30 12.46
CA THR A 207 -22.63 0.95 11.72
C THR A 207 -22.10 0.70 10.31
N LEU A 208 -21.01 -0.07 10.17
CA LEU A 208 -20.44 -0.42 8.86
C LEU A 208 -21.41 -1.23 7.99
N LEU A 209 -22.07 -2.23 8.58
CA LEU A 209 -22.91 -3.21 7.88
C LEU A 209 -24.34 -2.72 7.58
N SER A 210 -24.73 -1.55 8.10
CA SER A 210 -26.07 -0.98 7.87
C SER A 210 -26.25 -0.33 6.49
N ALA A 211 -25.22 -0.26 5.66
CA ALA A 211 -25.34 0.29 4.31
C ALA A 211 -26.19 -0.63 3.41
N ASP A 212 -27.21 -0.06 2.77
CA ASP A 212 -28.20 -0.80 1.96
C ASP A 212 -27.54 -1.69 0.90
N ALA A 213 -26.49 -1.19 0.25
CA ALA A 213 -25.81 -1.88 -0.84
C ALA A 213 -25.08 -3.17 -0.42
N ILE A 214 -24.62 -3.27 0.84
CA ILE A 214 -23.97 -4.49 1.35
C ILE A 214 -24.89 -5.33 2.22
N THR A 215 -26.11 -4.87 2.52
CA THR A 215 -27.07 -5.59 3.36
C THR A 215 -27.32 -7.03 2.90
N PRO A 216 -27.41 -7.34 1.59
CA PRO A 216 -27.56 -8.72 1.13
C PRO A 216 -26.41 -9.64 1.57
N ILE A 217 -25.19 -9.12 1.72
CA ILE A 217 -23.98 -9.88 2.01
C ILE A 217 -23.37 -9.55 3.38
N ALA A 218 -24.09 -8.82 4.25
CA ALA A 218 -23.58 -8.33 5.52
C ALA A 218 -23.05 -9.44 6.44
N TYR A 219 -23.71 -10.61 6.46
CA TYR A 219 -23.26 -11.78 7.22
C TYR A 219 -21.94 -12.38 6.70
N ALA A 220 -21.71 -12.31 5.38
CA ALA A 220 -20.47 -12.76 4.79
C ALA A 220 -19.34 -11.77 5.10
N VAL A 221 -19.59 -10.47 4.88
CA VAL A 221 -18.65 -9.38 5.16
C VAL A 221 -18.27 -9.35 6.64
N SER A 222 -19.21 -9.58 7.56
CA SER A 222 -18.90 -9.60 9.01
C SER A 222 -17.79 -10.59 9.39
N GLY A 223 -17.66 -11.67 8.62
CA GLY A 223 -16.65 -12.71 8.82
C GLY A 223 -15.24 -12.33 8.43
N THR A 224 -15.08 -11.25 7.67
CA THR A 224 -13.77 -10.78 7.20
C THR A 224 -13.26 -9.59 8.01
N LEU A 225 -14.11 -8.95 8.81
CA LEU A 225 -13.77 -7.78 9.61
C LEU A 225 -12.84 -8.13 10.78
N ARG A 226 -11.74 -7.38 10.91
CA ARG A 226 -10.75 -7.60 11.98
C ARG A 226 -11.10 -6.84 13.25
N SER A 227 -10.86 -7.50 14.38
CA SER A 227 -10.93 -6.93 15.73
C SER A 227 -9.65 -6.12 15.98
N SER A 228 -9.60 -4.88 15.49
CA SER A 228 -8.39 -4.04 15.51
C SER A 228 -8.36 -3.09 16.71
N ILE A 229 -7.21 -2.49 16.96
CA ILE A 229 -7.08 -1.31 17.81
C ILE A 229 -6.54 -0.19 16.96
N ASP A 230 -7.22 0.95 16.95
CA ASP A 230 -6.73 2.16 16.30
C ASP A 230 -6.12 3.09 17.34
N PHE A 231 -5.05 3.77 16.94
CA PHE A 231 -4.35 4.74 17.74
C PHE A 231 -4.57 6.12 17.17
N TYR A 232 -4.95 7.06 18.03
CA TYR A 232 -5.17 8.46 17.68
C TYR A 232 -4.07 9.31 18.30
N HIS A 233 -3.71 10.41 17.63
CA HIS A 233 -2.75 11.36 18.17
C HIS A 233 -3.25 11.94 19.50
N GLY A 234 -2.37 11.99 20.49
CA GLY A 234 -2.50 12.80 21.68
C GLY A 234 -1.63 14.06 21.58
N ALA A 235 -1.24 14.58 22.74
CA ALA A 235 -0.28 15.67 22.82
C ALA A 235 1.13 15.22 22.42
N GLU A 236 1.96 16.20 22.05
CA GLU A 236 3.42 16.01 21.96
C GLU A 236 3.95 15.43 23.28
N ASP A 237 4.82 14.44 23.14
CA ASP A 237 5.43 13.71 24.25
C ASP A 237 6.82 14.29 24.53
N ASP A 238 7.00 14.82 25.73
CA ASP A 238 8.24 15.43 26.22
C ASP A 238 9.19 14.41 26.88
N HIS A 239 8.89 13.12 26.74
CA HIS A 239 9.56 11.98 27.35
C HIS A 239 9.58 12.02 28.89
N SER A 240 8.62 12.72 29.53
CA SER A 240 8.43 12.68 30.98
C SER A 240 7.69 11.43 31.45
N GLY A 241 6.77 10.90 30.62
CA GLY A 241 6.11 9.63 30.81
C GLY A 241 7.01 8.47 30.41
N LEU A 242 7.06 7.43 31.25
CA LEU A 242 7.74 6.17 30.92
C LEU A 242 6.73 5.14 30.44
N GLY A 243 7.02 4.51 29.31
CA GLY A 243 6.29 3.33 28.82
C GLY A 243 4.86 3.63 28.34
N ASN A 244 4.50 4.88 28.10
CA ASN A 244 3.24 5.23 27.42
C ASN A 244 3.26 4.79 25.95
N HIS A 245 2.09 4.70 25.31
CA HIS A 245 2.04 4.58 23.86
C HIS A 245 2.61 5.84 23.23
N ARG A 246 3.54 5.66 22.29
CA ARG A 246 4.24 6.76 21.63
C ARG A 246 4.47 6.43 20.17
N LEU A 247 4.32 7.45 19.33
CA LEU A 247 4.75 7.46 17.93
C LEU A 247 5.91 8.44 17.77
N GLY A 248 7.03 7.98 17.19
CA GLY A 248 8.24 8.79 17.01
C GLY A 248 9.05 9.07 18.28
N GLY A 249 10.13 9.83 18.13
CA GLY A 249 11.07 10.19 19.20
C GLY A 249 12.03 9.07 19.60
N LEU A 250 12.28 8.92 20.90
CA LEU A 250 13.20 7.91 21.45
C LEU A 250 12.47 6.84 22.30
N PRO A 251 12.91 5.57 22.23
CA PRO A 251 12.26 4.46 22.93
C PRO A 251 12.70 4.37 24.40
N ASP A 252 11.78 4.01 25.30
CA ASP A 252 12.06 3.80 26.73
C ASP A 252 12.69 2.43 27.04
N LEU A 253 13.72 2.01 26.28
CA LEU A 253 14.35 0.71 26.43
C LEU A 253 15.06 0.55 27.80
N PRO A 254 15.05 -0.66 28.40
CA PRO A 254 15.83 -1.00 29.58
C PRO A 254 17.32 -0.67 29.44
N VAL A 255 17.99 -0.28 30.53
CA VAL A 255 19.40 0.17 30.53
C VAL A 255 20.36 -0.80 29.84
N ASP A 256 20.13 -2.10 30.02
CA ASP A 256 20.95 -3.19 29.48
C ASP A 256 20.68 -3.49 27.99
N ILE A 257 19.61 -2.93 27.41
CA ILE A 257 19.33 -3.01 25.99
C ILE A 257 19.91 -1.75 25.30
N PRO A 258 20.94 -1.90 24.45
CA PRO A 258 21.47 -0.79 23.67
C PRO A 258 20.47 -0.38 22.58
N TYR A 259 20.65 0.83 22.03
CA TYR A 259 19.87 1.26 20.88
C TYR A 259 20.11 0.29 19.70
N PRO A 260 19.05 -0.17 18.99
CA PRO A 260 19.23 -1.08 17.87
C PRO A 260 20.01 -0.44 16.72
N CYS A 261 21.04 -1.11 16.25
CA CYS A 261 21.84 -0.67 15.10
C CYS A 261 22.03 -1.79 14.07
N VAL A 262 22.30 -1.39 12.83
CA VAL A 262 22.79 -2.25 11.74
C VAL A 262 24.23 -1.86 11.39
N ASN A 263 25.02 -2.86 10.97
CA ASN A 263 26.36 -2.64 10.46
C ASN A 263 26.32 -2.43 8.94
N VAL A 264 26.76 -1.26 8.48
CA VAL A 264 26.75 -0.88 7.06
C VAL A 264 28.19 -0.70 6.57
N ALA A 265 28.51 -1.23 5.39
CA ALA A 265 29.84 -1.08 4.81
C ALA A 265 30.07 0.37 4.36
N LYS A 266 31.34 0.82 4.41
CA LYS A 266 31.73 2.16 3.95
C LYS A 266 31.24 2.43 2.51
N ASP A 267 31.46 1.48 1.61
CA ASP A 267 31.11 1.63 0.19
C ASP A 267 29.60 1.87 -0.02
N THR A 268 28.75 1.29 0.83
CA THR A 268 27.30 1.55 0.79
C THR A 268 26.96 2.96 1.27
N LEU A 269 27.63 3.47 2.31
CA LEU A 269 27.39 4.82 2.83
C LEU A 269 27.99 5.93 1.96
N LEU A 270 28.98 5.65 1.12
CA LEU A 270 29.55 6.64 0.20
C LEU A 270 28.54 7.15 -0.84
N ALA A 271 27.44 6.41 -1.09
CA ALA A 271 26.34 6.86 -1.94
C ALA A 271 25.43 7.91 -1.26
N TYR A 272 25.67 8.23 0.00
CA TYR A 272 24.84 9.10 0.85
C TYR A 272 25.67 10.24 1.39
N GLU A 273 25.85 11.31 0.59
CA GLU A 273 26.66 12.48 0.94
C GLU A 273 26.28 13.05 2.32
N GLU A 274 25.00 12.98 2.69
CA GLU A 274 24.50 13.48 3.97
C GLU A 274 24.97 12.69 5.20
N CYS A 275 25.56 11.50 5.00
CA CYS A 275 26.16 10.71 6.07
C CYS A 275 27.61 11.13 6.37
N TRP A 276 28.14 12.14 5.68
CA TRP A 276 29.53 12.58 5.76
C TRP A 276 29.63 14.08 6.07
N GLU A 277 30.50 14.43 7.01
CA GLU A 277 30.76 15.80 7.42
C GLU A 277 32.23 16.15 7.21
N ALA A 278 32.53 17.43 6.99
CA ALA A 278 33.91 17.90 6.85
C ALA A 278 34.69 17.70 8.16
N GLY A 279 35.75 16.89 8.12
CA GLY A 279 36.66 16.69 9.24
C GLY A 279 37.74 17.78 9.35
N ASP A 280 38.50 17.72 10.44
CA ASP A 280 39.54 18.71 10.80
C ASP A 280 40.66 18.84 9.74
N ASP A 281 40.92 17.78 8.97
CA ASP A 281 42.02 17.69 7.99
C ASP A 281 41.54 17.75 6.52
N GLU A 282 40.36 18.32 6.26
CA GLU A 282 39.67 18.29 4.93
C GLU A 282 39.24 16.88 4.47
N GLU A 283 39.46 15.84 5.29
CA GLU A 283 38.89 14.50 5.07
C GLU A 283 37.45 14.42 5.60
N GLU A 284 36.54 13.89 4.79
CA GLU A 284 35.17 13.63 5.19
C GLU A 284 35.09 12.50 6.23
N VAL A 285 34.37 12.76 7.33
CA VAL A 285 34.14 11.81 8.42
C VAL A 285 32.68 11.42 8.44
N CYS A 286 32.41 10.12 8.53
CA CYS A 286 31.03 9.65 8.65
C CYS A 286 30.45 10.01 10.02
N ILE A 287 29.21 10.47 10.05
CA ILE A 287 28.48 10.81 11.28
C ILE A 287 28.24 9.58 12.18
N PHE A 288 28.24 8.38 11.58
CA PHE A 288 28.04 7.14 12.31
C PHE A 288 29.36 6.60 12.87
N PRO A 289 29.35 6.00 14.08
CA PRO A 289 30.55 5.43 14.67
C PRO A 289 31.04 4.21 13.87
N ARG A 290 32.35 4.18 13.59
CA ARG A 290 33.01 3.04 12.94
C ARG A 290 33.28 1.92 13.94
N ASP A 291 33.00 0.68 13.52
CA ASP A 291 33.42 -0.55 14.18
C ASP A 291 34.69 -1.09 13.51
N ASP A 292 35.83 -0.96 14.19
CA ASP A 292 37.13 -1.38 13.67
C ASP A 292 37.27 -2.90 13.54
N VAL A 293 36.46 -3.69 14.24
CA VAL A 293 36.53 -5.16 14.16
C VAL A 293 35.87 -5.64 12.88
N THR A 294 34.69 -5.12 12.56
CA THR A 294 33.93 -5.52 11.36
C THR A 294 34.24 -4.66 10.15
N GLN A 295 34.97 -3.54 10.33
CA GLN A 295 35.23 -2.54 9.28
C GLN A 295 33.94 -1.96 8.68
N THR A 296 32.93 -1.76 9.53
CA THR A 296 31.60 -1.22 9.15
C THR A 296 31.24 -0.03 10.03
N TYR A 297 30.24 0.74 9.63
CA TYR A 297 29.62 1.80 10.43
C TYR A 297 28.38 1.27 11.14
N ARG A 298 28.20 1.66 12.41
CA ARG A 298 27.03 1.30 13.22
C ARG A 298 25.95 2.36 13.04
N VAL A 299 24.96 2.04 12.21
CA VAL A 299 23.86 2.95 11.92
C VAL A 299 22.66 2.61 12.82
N PRO A 300 22.13 3.55 13.61
CA PRO A 300 20.90 3.34 14.37
C PRO A 300 19.71 3.03 13.45
N LEU A 301 18.86 2.09 13.89
CA LEU A 301 17.56 1.86 13.27
C LEU A 301 16.59 2.99 13.65
N GLU A 302 15.66 3.30 12.77
CA GLU A 302 14.64 4.29 13.01
C GLU A 302 13.62 3.82 14.05
N PHE A 303 13.25 4.67 15.01
CA PHE A 303 12.24 4.33 16.01
C PHE A 303 10.86 4.77 15.53
N ILE A 304 9.94 3.81 15.41
CA ILE A 304 8.60 4.04 14.90
C ILE A 304 7.62 4.29 16.05
N ALA A 305 7.52 3.32 16.97
CA ALA A 305 6.52 3.37 18.02
C ALA A 305 6.89 2.49 19.23
N GLN A 306 6.33 2.81 20.39
CA GLN A 306 6.23 1.91 21.53
C GLN A 306 4.79 1.76 21.99
N LEU A 307 4.38 0.55 22.36
CA LEU A 307 3.01 0.21 22.76
C LEU A 307 3.00 -0.55 24.09
N ASP A 308 2.20 -0.09 25.05
CA ASP A 308 2.00 -0.76 26.34
C ASP A 308 0.93 -1.85 26.24
N CYS A 309 1.35 -3.11 26.29
CA CYS A 309 0.44 -4.25 26.20
C CYS A 309 -0.54 -4.32 27.39
N ARG A 310 -0.20 -3.77 28.56
CA ARG A 310 -1.11 -3.74 29.72
C ARG A 310 -2.30 -2.83 29.45
N ASP A 311 -2.05 -1.66 28.86
CA ASP A 311 -3.11 -0.70 28.53
C ASP A 311 -3.95 -1.16 27.32
N LEU A 312 -3.37 -1.92 26.38
CA LEU A 312 -4.14 -2.55 25.29
C LEU A 312 -4.97 -3.75 25.75
N ALA A 313 -4.63 -4.37 26.87
CA ALA A 313 -5.21 -5.63 27.32
C ALA A 313 -6.76 -5.59 27.45
N PRO A 314 -7.41 -4.52 27.91
CA PRO A 314 -8.88 -4.43 27.97
C PRO A 314 -9.56 -4.37 26.59
N LEU A 315 -8.83 -4.01 25.53
CA LEU A 315 -9.37 -3.74 24.18
C LEU A 315 -9.27 -4.96 23.24
N GLN A 316 -8.44 -5.95 23.59
CA GLN A 316 -8.13 -7.11 22.75
C GLN A 316 -7.71 -8.33 23.59
N SER A 317 -7.58 -9.50 22.96
CA SER A 317 -7.16 -10.75 23.62
C SER A 317 -6.06 -11.54 22.90
N TYR A 318 -5.41 -10.97 21.88
CA TYR A 318 -4.41 -11.61 21.03
C TYR A 318 -2.96 -11.15 21.24
N LEU A 319 -2.71 -9.94 21.77
CA LEU A 319 -1.36 -9.50 22.20
C LEU A 319 -1.04 -10.01 23.62
N PRO A 320 0.24 -9.97 24.04
CA PRO A 320 0.61 -10.11 25.44
C PRO A 320 -0.25 -9.23 26.36
N ARG A 321 -0.48 -9.68 27.59
CA ARG A 321 -1.29 -8.96 28.58
C ARG A 321 -0.52 -7.87 29.33
N GLU A 322 0.80 -7.92 29.26
CA GLU A 322 1.75 -7.01 29.92
C GLU A 322 3.01 -6.86 29.06
N GLY A 323 3.85 -5.89 29.42
CA GLY A 323 5.08 -5.58 28.71
C GLY A 323 4.92 -4.50 27.65
N THR A 324 6.01 -4.13 27.00
CA THR A 324 6.06 -3.07 25.99
C THR A 324 6.64 -3.61 24.70
N LEU A 325 5.98 -3.32 23.58
CA LEU A 325 6.46 -3.57 22.24
C LEU A 325 7.12 -2.32 21.70
N PHE A 326 8.30 -2.45 21.09
CA PHE A 326 9.03 -1.37 20.44
C PHE A 326 9.24 -1.74 18.97
N PHE A 327 8.89 -0.82 18.08
CA PHE A 327 8.94 -1.01 16.63
C PHE A 327 10.05 -0.15 16.05
N PHE A 328 10.94 -0.78 15.31
CA PHE A 328 12.06 -0.14 14.66
C PHE A 328 12.09 -0.49 13.18
N LEU A 329 12.57 0.44 12.36
CA LEU A 329 12.77 0.24 10.94
C LEU A 329 14.25 0.38 10.59
N GLU A 330 14.75 -0.56 9.80
CA GLU A 330 16.06 -0.50 9.16
C GLU A 330 15.99 0.42 7.93
N CYS A 331 15.59 1.69 8.08
CA CYS A 331 15.57 2.66 6.97
C CYS A 331 15.83 4.09 7.42
N GLY A 332 16.66 4.75 6.61
CA GLY A 332 17.11 6.13 6.69
C GLY A 332 18.61 6.28 6.33
N SER A 333 19.34 5.17 6.10
CA SER A 333 20.73 5.17 5.64
C SER A 333 21.09 4.07 4.64
N SER A 334 20.12 3.30 4.12
CA SER A 334 20.42 2.21 3.18
C SER A 334 19.36 2.09 2.08
N PRO A 335 19.76 1.93 0.81
CA PRO A 335 18.85 1.67 -0.32
C PRO A 335 18.42 0.20 -0.38
N LEU A 336 18.86 -0.63 0.58
CA LEU A 336 18.97 -2.07 0.34
C LEU A 336 18.06 -2.97 1.17
N THR A 337 17.35 -2.49 2.19
CA THR A 337 16.42 -3.37 2.92
C THR A 337 15.33 -2.63 3.70
N THR A 338 14.07 -2.95 3.43
CA THR A 338 12.91 -2.62 4.28
C THR A 338 12.73 -3.71 5.35
N ARG A 339 13.59 -3.73 6.36
CA ARG A 339 13.45 -4.70 7.47
C ARG A 339 12.92 -4.05 8.73
N GLY A 340 11.90 -4.67 9.29
CA GLY A 340 11.35 -4.30 10.59
C GLY A 340 12.05 -5.04 11.71
N LYS A 341 12.23 -4.39 12.86
CA LYS A 341 12.66 -5.03 14.09
C LYS A 341 11.69 -4.70 15.20
N VAL A 342 11.23 -5.74 15.89
CA VAL A 342 10.35 -5.59 17.05
C VAL A 342 11.05 -6.13 18.30
N ILE A 343 11.10 -5.32 19.35
CA ILE A 343 11.61 -5.70 20.66
C ILE A 343 10.44 -5.78 21.62
N TYR A 344 10.32 -6.90 22.33
CA TYR A 344 9.36 -7.07 23.41
C TYR A 344 10.10 -7.07 24.75
N VAL A 345 9.68 -6.18 25.65
CA VAL A 345 10.18 -6.11 27.03
C VAL A 345 9.05 -6.46 27.96
N GLN A 346 9.15 -7.62 28.62
CA GLN A 346 8.11 -8.08 29.53
C GLN A 346 8.08 -7.27 30.85
N ASP A 347 9.25 -6.96 31.41
CA ASP A 347 9.37 -6.23 32.68
C ASP A 347 9.31 -4.71 32.46
N THR A 348 8.12 -4.13 32.57
CA THR A 348 7.93 -2.68 32.42
C THR A 348 8.62 -1.86 33.52
N ALA A 349 8.99 -2.47 34.66
CA ALA A 349 9.70 -1.76 35.72
C ALA A 349 11.18 -1.53 35.37
N SER A 350 11.71 -2.26 34.40
CA SER A 350 13.08 -2.12 33.90
C SER A 350 13.25 -0.99 32.88
N LEU A 351 12.14 -0.43 32.35
CA LEU A 351 12.17 0.62 31.34
C LEU A 351 12.91 1.86 31.85
N SER A 352 13.58 2.54 30.93
CA SER A 352 14.35 3.75 31.22
C SER A 352 14.16 4.75 30.10
N SER A 353 14.02 6.03 30.46
CA SER A 353 13.68 7.08 29.50
C SER A 353 14.60 7.07 28.27
N GLY A 354 13.99 7.18 27.09
CA GLY A 354 14.69 7.28 25.82
C GLY A 354 15.66 8.46 25.74
N LYS A 355 15.54 9.49 26.60
CA LYS A 355 16.47 10.64 26.67
C LYS A 355 17.94 10.23 26.83
N ARG A 356 18.21 9.03 27.34
CA ARG A 356 19.59 8.48 27.40
C ARG A 356 20.24 8.28 26.02
N PHE A 357 19.44 8.29 24.95
CA PHE A 357 19.88 8.18 23.56
C PHE A 357 19.95 9.53 22.85
N ALA A 358 19.82 10.65 23.57
CA ALA A 358 19.76 11.98 22.99
C ALA A 358 21.04 12.40 22.22
N GLU A 359 22.16 11.71 22.45
CA GLU A 359 23.44 11.99 21.80
C GLU A 359 23.74 11.05 20.61
N LEU A 360 22.79 10.18 20.23
CA LEU A 360 22.95 9.36 19.04
C LEU A 360 22.85 10.22 17.78
N ALA A 361 23.79 10.04 16.86
CA ALA A 361 23.75 10.63 15.54
C ALA A 361 22.74 9.89 14.66
N PHE A 362 21.88 10.65 14.00
CA PHE A 362 20.96 10.18 12.98
C PHE A 362 21.21 10.97 11.70
N ASN A 363 20.86 10.42 10.54
CA ASN A 363 20.92 11.16 9.28
C ASN A 363 19.66 12.01 9.16
N ASP A 364 19.68 13.27 9.61
CA ASP A 364 18.48 14.12 9.68
C ASP A 364 17.89 14.49 8.30
N GLU A 365 18.59 14.23 7.19
CA GLU A 365 18.06 14.46 5.84
C GLU A 365 17.20 13.31 5.30
N LYS A 366 17.55 12.04 5.61
CA LYS A 366 16.82 10.84 5.11
C LYS A 366 16.32 9.87 6.20
N THR A 367 16.75 10.01 7.45
CA THR A 367 16.16 9.34 8.63
C THR A 367 15.18 10.29 9.33
N LEU A 368 14.43 9.77 10.29
CA LEU A 368 13.53 10.57 11.11
C LEU A 368 14.22 11.18 12.32
N GLY A 369 15.46 10.81 12.64
CA GLY A 369 16.25 11.42 13.71
C GLY A 369 15.49 11.53 15.05
N GLN A 370 15.81 12.57 15.83
CA GLN A 370 14.97 12.96 16.97
C GLN A 370 13.76 13.79 16.50
N LYS A 371 12.76 13.12 15.93
CA LYS A 371 11.48 13.78 15.60
C LYS A 371 10.57 13.95 16.83
N PRO A 372 9.60 14.89 16.77
CA PRO A 372 8.62 15.06 17.83
C PRO A 372 7.92 13.75 18.11
N ALA A 373 7.96 13.34 19.38
CA ALA A 373 7.18 12.22 19.84
C ALA A 373 5.74 12.67 20.07
N PHE A 374 4.78 11.79 19.81
CA PHE A 374 3.39 12.02 20.16
C PHE A 374 2.89 10.87 21.03
N THR A 375 2.20 11.22 22.10
CA THR A 375 1.41 10.23 22.84
C THR A 375 0.31 9.66 21.94
N LEU A 376 -0.07 8.41 22.15
CA LEU A 376 -1.16 7.78 21.40
C LEU A 376 -2.31 7.36 22.32
N HIS A 377 -3.54 7.53 21.82
CA HIS A 377 -4.76 7.09 22.48
C HIS A 377 -5.32 5.84 21.77
N PRO A 378 -5.21 4.64 22.37
CA PRO A 378 -5.76 3.44 21.78
C PRO A 378 -7.28 3.37 21.95
N ARG A 379 -7.99 2.89 20.92
CA ARG A 379 -9.42 2.56 20.99
C ARG A 379 -9.68 1.23 20.28
N ALA A 380 -10.65 0.47 20.81
CA ALA A 380 -11.17 -0.69 20.09
C ALA A 380 -11.80 -0.22 18.77
N SER A 381 -11.41 -0.83 17.66
CA SER A 381 -11.84 -0.46 16.31
C SER A 381 -12.14 -1.70 15.47
N VAL A 382 -12.61 -1.50 14.25
CA VAL A 382 -12.83 -2.55 13.26
C VAL A 382 -12.09 -2.19 11.99
N THR A 383 -11.34 -3.16 11.44
CA THR A 383 -10.71 -2.98 10.13
C THR A 383 -11.42 -3.79 9.06
N VAL A 384 -11.60 -3.15 7.91
CA VAL A 384 -12.16 -3.75 6.70
C VAL A 384 -10.98 -4.17 5.82
N PRO A 385 -10.90 -5.43 5.34
CA PRO A 385 -9.90 -5.81 4.36
C PRO A 385 -10.14 -5.12 3.02
N SER A 386 -9.08 -4.96 2.24
CA SER A 386 -9.22 -4.52 0.85
C SER A 386 -9.90 -5.61 0.02
N PHE A 387 -11.14 -5.35 -0.40
CA PHE A 387 -11.88 -6.25 -1.30
C PHE A 387 -11.44 -6.09 -2.76
N TYR A 388 -10.73 -5.01 -3.11
CA TYR A 388 -10.16 -4.82 -4.44
C TYR A 388 -9.24 -5.98 -4.85
N ALA A 389 -8.47 -6.51 -3.89
CA ALA A 389 -7.56 -7.62 -4.10
C ALA A 389 -8.16 -9.00 -3.76
N LEU A 390 -9.50 -9.15 -3.72
CA LEU A 390 -10.16 -10.42 -3.33
C LEU A 390 -9.66 -11.60 -4.16
N ARG A 391 -9.48 -11.40 -5.47
CA ARG A 391 -9.00 -12.43 -6.41
C ARG A 391 -7.52 -12.79 -6.21
N GLN A 392 -6.74 -11.91 -5.57
CA GLN A 392 -5.34 -12.12 -5.22
C GLN A 392 -5.18 -12.72 -3.81
N ASN A 393 -6.20 -12.62 -2.95
CA ASN A 393 -6.22 -13.24 -1.63
C ASN A 393 -7.33 -14.31 -1.54
N PRO A 394 -7.05 -15.55 -1.98
CA PRO A 394 -8.03 -16.62 -2.01
C PRO A 394 -8.57 -16.98 -0.62
N HIS A 395 -7.86 -16.62 0.47
CA HIS A 395 -8.32 -16.84 1.83
C HIS A 395 -9.50 -15.92 2.20
N ILE A 396 -9.40 -14.61 1.91
CA ILE A 396 -10.50 -13.67 2.15
C ILE A 396 -11.71 -14.06 1.30
N GLY A 397 -11.48 -14.38 0.01
CA GLY A 397 -12.51 -14.92 -0.87
C GLY A 397 -13.18 -16.17 -0.30
N SER A 398 -12.40 -17.10 0.25
CA SER A 398 -12.94 -18.33 0.86
C SER A 398 -13.79 -18.07 2.11
N ILE A 399 -13.35 -17.20 3.01
CA ILE A 399 -14.16 -16.80 4.18
C ILE A 399 -15.47 -16.17 3.73
N LEU A 400 -15.39 -15.23 2.79
CA LEU A 400 -16.54 -14.49 2.29
C LEU A 400 -17.56 -15.44 1.63
N CYS A 401 -17.12 -16.21 0.63
CA CYS A 401 -17.97 -17.12 -0.13
C CYS A 401 -18.54 -18.26 0.73
N SER A 402 -17.81 -18.74 1.74
CA SER A 402 -18.31 -19.80 2.65
C SER A 402 -19.58 -19.40 3.42
N ARG A 403 -19.89 -18.10 3.48
CA ARG A 403 -21.03 -17.51 4.18
C ARG A 403 -22.09 -16.93 3.25
N MET A 404 -21.91 -17.07 1.94
CA MET A 404 -22.81 -16.60 0.90
C MET A 404 -23.66 -17.75 0.34
N SER A 405 -24.88 -17.43 -0.09
CA SER A 405 -25.69 -18.29 -0.96
C SER A 405 -25.07 -18.36 -2.36
N LEU A 406 -25.45 -19.35 -3.16
CA LEU A 406 -25.01 -19.44 -4.56
C LEU A 406 -25.42 -18.23 -5.39
N GLU A 407 -26.56 -17.60 -5.07
CA GLU A 407 -27.04 -16.40 -5.75
C GLU A 407 -26.16 -15.19 -5.38
N GLN A 408 -25.78 -15.05 -4.11
CA GLN A 408 -24.88 -13.99 -3.65
C GLN A 408 -23.47 -14.15 -4.19
N GLN A 409 -22.97 -15.39 -4.29
CA GLN A 409 -21.67 -15.67 -4.92
C GLN A 409 -21.69 -15.29 -6.40
N ALA A 410 -22.75 -15.63 -7.13
CA ALA A 410 -22.89 -15.22 -8.52
C ALA A 410 -22.94 -13.69 -8.68
N ALA A 411 -23.68 -12.99 -7.80
CA ALA A 411 -23.72 -11.53 -7.79
C ALA A 411 -22.36 -10.90 -7.45
N LEU A 412 -21.59 -11.52 -6.55
CA LEU A 412 -20.21 -11.09 -6.25
C LEU A 412 -19.28 -11.33 -7.45
N ASP A 413 -19.42 -12.46 -8.15
CA ASP A 413 -18.64 -12.77 -9.34
C ASP A 413 -18.97 -11.82 -10.52
N ASP A 414 -20.21 -11.31 -10.57
CA ASP A 414 -20.69 -10.29 -11.53
C ASP A 414 -20.37 -8.84 -11.07
N ASP A 415 -19.48 -8.68 -10.07
CA ASP A 415 -19.01 -7.41 -9.50
C ASP A 415 -20.13 -6.50 -8.94
N GLU A 416 -21.33 -7.04 -8.62
CA GLU A 416 -22.49 -6.25 -8.16
C GLU A 416 -22.24 -5.48 -6.86
N TYR A 417 -21.26 -5.93 -6.05
CA TYR A 417 -20.95 -5.37 -4.74
C TYR A 417 -19.68 -4.51 -4.71
N ASP A 418 -18.92 -4.38 -5.81
CA ASP A 418 -17.57 -3.80 -5.81
C ASP A 418 -17.55 -2.32 -5.38
N ASP A 419 -18.49 -1.50 -5.87
CA ASP A 419 -18.60 -0.09 -5.46
C ASP A 419 -18.94 0.04 -3.96
N ALA A 420 -19.76 -0.88 -3.45
CA ALA A 420 -20.17 -0.87 -2.05
C ALA A 420 -19.04 -1.35 -1.13
N LEU A 421 -18.32 -2.40 -1.53
CA LEU A 421 -17.19 -2.96 -0.79
C LEU A 421 -15.97 -2.03 -0.81
N SER A 422 -15.70 -1.34 -1.92
CA SER A 422 -14.60 -0.36 -2.02
C SER A 422 -14.82 0.89 -1.16
N ARG A 423 -16.07 1.24 -0.86
CA ARG A 423 -16.42 2.34 0.05
C ARG A 423 -16.61 1.91 1.50
N LEU A 424 -16.46 0.62 1.80
CA LEU A 424 -16.66 0.11 3.15
C LEU A 424 -15.48 0.45 4.05
N GLY A 425 -15.73 1.26 5.07
CA GLY A 425 -14.74 1.65 6.06
C GLY A 425 -15.07 2.99 6.71
N PHE A 426 -14.33 3.34 7.75
CA PHE A 426 -14.43 4.67 8.34
C PHE A 426 -13.59 5.68 7.56
N ALA A 427 -13.92 6.97 7.69
CA ALA A 427 -13.23 8.06 7.02
C ALA A 427 -11.72 8.02 7.33
N GLN A 428 -10.91 8.25 6.31
CA GLN A 428 -9.46 8.33 6.42
C GLN A 428 -9.03 9.78 6.23
N TYR A 429 -8.04 10.22 7.00
CA TYR A 429 -7.57 11.58 6.97
C TYR A 429 -6.05 11.63 6.96
N TYR A 430 -5.51 12.64 6.29
CA TYR A 430 -4.08 12.94 6.33
C TYR A 430 -3.58 13.11 7.77
N ALA A 431 -2.35 12.68 7.99
CA ALA A 431 -1.65 12.75 9.26
C ALA A 431 -1.68 14.10 9.98
N TRP A 432 -1.53 15.19 9.23
CA TRP A 432 -1.55 16.54 9.82
C TRP A 432 -2.95 16.90 10.34
N LYS A 433 -4.03 16.42 9.70
CA LYS A 433 -5.39 16.59 10.21
C LYS A 433 -5.58 15.81 11.51
N LEU A 434 -5.11 14.56 11.54
CA LEU A 434 -5.15 13.71 12.73
C LEU A 434 -4.34 14.31 13.89
N ARG A 435 -3.16 14.89 13.62
CA ARG A 435 -2.37 15.62 14.63
C ARG A 435 -3.11 16.83 15.18
N GLN A 436 -3.79 17.60 14.32
CA GLN A 436 -4.59 18.72 14.77
C GLN A 436 -5.77 18.27 15.63
N LEU A 437 -6.44 17.17 15.30
CA LEU A 437 -7.47 16.58 16.16
C LEU A 437 -6.91 16.14 17.52
N GLY A 438 -5.70 15.57 17.54
CA GLY A 438 -4.99 15.25 18.79
C GLY A 438 -4.69 16.48 19.63
N ALA A 439 -4.24 17.58 19.02
CA ALA A 439 -4.04 18.86 19.70
C ALA A 439 -5.36 19.45 20.26
N PHE A 440 -6.48 19.19 19.61
CA PHE A 440 -7.82 19.50 20.12
C PHE A 440 -8.34 18.49 21.15
N ASN A 441 -7.62 17.39 21.37
CA ASN A 441 -8.06 16.23 22.16
C ASN A 441 -9.43 15.70 21.70
N LEU A 442 -9.64 15.66 20.38
CA LEU A 442 -10.85 15.16 19.73
C LEU A 442 -10.61 13.75 19.22
N LEU A 443 -11.36 12.81 19.78
CA LEU A 443 -11.43 11.40 19.36
C LEU A 443 -12.80 11.12 18.72
N PRO A 444 -13.01 9.97 18.06
CA PRO A 444 -14.36 9.52 17.75
C PRO A 444 -15.26 9.57 19.00
N ASP A 445 -16.54 9.86 18.79
CA ASP A 445 -17.56 10.10 19.81
C ASP A 445 -17.37 11.36 20.69
N SER A 446 -16.31 12.14 20.48
CA SER A 446 -16.08 13.36 21.26
C SER A 446 -17.07 14.46 20.89
N LYS A 447 -17.37 15.36 21.83
CA LYS A 447 -18.05 16.62 21.52
C LYS A 447 -17.01 17.67 21.15
N ALA A 448 -17.23 18.34 20.02
CA ALA A 448 -16.38 19.42 19.56
C ALA A 448 -17.06 20.79 19.81
N THR A 449 -16.24 21.83 19.99
CA THR A 449 -16.74 23.21 20.05
C THR A 449 -17.14 23.72 18.66
N GLU A 450 -17.89 24.82 18.59
CA GLU A 450 -18.25 25.45 17.31
C GLU A 450 -17.01 25.80 16.47
N GLU A 451 -15.94 26.29 17.10
CA GLU A 451 -14.67 26.62 16.43
C GLU A 451 -13.99 25.37 15.86
N GLN A 452 -13.98 24.27 16.62
CA GLN A 452 -13.40 23.00 16.17
C GLN A 452 -14.21 22.38 15.02
N LEU A 453 -15.54 22.43 15.09
CA LEU A 453 -16.42 21.96 14.02
C LEU A 453 -16.27 22.79 12.75
N ALA A 454 -16.12 24.12 12.88
CA ALA A 454 -15.82 25.00 11.76
C ALA A 454 -14.49 24.62 11.10
N TRP A 455 -13.44 24.41 11.89
CA TRP A 455 -12.14 23.96 11.38
C TRP A 455 -12.25 22.60 10.67
N MET A 456 -12.95 21.62 11.25
CA MET A 456 -13.13 20.31 10.62
C MET A 456 -13.91 20.39 9.29
N THR A 457 -14.90 21.29 9.23
CA THR A 457 -15.67 21.55 8.00
C THR A 457 -14.80 22.20 6.92
N GLU A 458 -14.01 23.21 7.27
CA GLU A 458 -13.08 23.91 6.36
C GLU A 458 -12.01 22.97 5.79
N ASN A 459 -11.72 21.87 6.49
CA ASN A 459 -10.73 20.87 6.10
C ASN A 459 -11.38 19.59 5.55
N ASP A 460 -12.61 19.65 5.07
CA ASP A 460 -13.34 18.54 4.41
C ASP A 460 -13.44 17.26 5.26
N MET A 461 -13.45 17.40 6.60
CA MET A 461 -13.59 16.26 7.51
C MET A 461 -15.05 16.00 7.87
N LEU A 462 -15.87 17.05 7.86
CA LEU A 462 -17.30 17.02 8.17
C LEU A 462 -18.10 17.81 7.12
N PRO A 463 -19.37 17.44 6.88
CA PRO A 463 -20.23 18.23 6.01
C PRO A 463 -20.58 19.59 6.64
N SER A 464 -20.83 20.61 5.81
CA SER A 464 -21.09 22.00 6.26
C SER A 464 -22.34 22.21 7.14
N GLY A 465 -23.14 21.18 7.35
CA GLY A 465 -24.32 21.18 8.21
C GLY A 465 -24.24 20.20 9.37
N PHE A 466 -23.05 19.76 9.75
CA PHE A 466 -22.87 18.82 10.87
C PHE A 466 -23.46 19.41 12.17
N PRO A 467 -24.37 18.70 12.88
CA PRO A 467 -25.04 19.27 14.04
C PRO A 467 -24.08 19.53 15.21
N PRO A 468 -24.15 20.70 15.88
CA PRO A 468 -23.18 21.07 16.92
C PRO A 468 -23.25 20.22 18.19
N ASP A 469 -24.41 19.60 18.45
CA ASP A 469 -24.62 18.74 19.62
C ASP A 469 -24.28 17.26 19.36
N GLU A 470 -24.04 16.89 18.10
CA GLU A 470 -23.78 15.51 17.70
C GLU A 470 -22.31 15.14 17.98
N PRO A 471 -22.06 13.95 18.56
CA PRO A 471 -20.69 13.48 18.74
C PRO A 471 -20.00 13.25 17.39
N LEU A 472 -18.69 13.44 17.34
CA LEU A 472 -17.91 13.23 16.12
C LEU A 472 -18.08 11.80 15.58
N PRO A 473 -18.20 11.64 14.25
CA PRO A 473 -18.33 10.33 13.64
C PRO A 473 -17.06 9.48 13.81
N GLU A 474 -17.17 8.20 13.51
CA GLU A 474 -16.03 7.30 13.45
C GLU A 474 -15.09 7.67 12.29
N TYR A 475 -13.80 7.63 12.57
CA TYR A 475 -12.73 7.82 11.60
C TYR A 475 -11.50 7.00 11.98
N GLN A 476 -10.66 6.68 11.01
CA GLN A 476 -9.48 5.84 11.21
C GLN A 476 -8.38 6.59 11.95
N GLY A 477 -7.75 5.91 12.90
CA GLY A 477 -6.57 6.41 13.60
C GLY A 477 -5.32 6.47 12.72
N ILE A 478 -4.23 7.02 13.25
CA ILE A 478 -2.95 7.16 12.55
C ILE A 478 -2.18 5.84 12.43
N ALA A 479 -2.39 4.95 13.39
CA ALA A 479 -1.75 3.65 13.46
C ALA A 479 -2.72 2.61 13.99
N ARG A 480 -2.42 1.33 13.80
CA ARG A 480 -3.29 0.25 14.27
C ARG A 480 -2.57 -1.05 14.57
N VAL A 481 -3.23 -1.87 15.36
CA VAL A 481 -2.85 -3.26 15.64
C VAL A 481 -3.94 -4.19 15.11
N ASN A 482 -3.55 -5.34 14.56
CA ASN A 482 -4.45 -6.31 13.91
C ASN A 482 -5.28 -5.64 12.80
N GLY A 483 -4.59 -4.83 11.99
CA GLY A 483 -5.14 -4.21 10.80
C GLY A 483 -5.31 -5.18 9.64
N CYS A 484 -5.73 -4.63 8.50
CA CYS A 484 -5.61 -5.27 7.20
C CYS A 484 -4.61 -4.43 6.40
N GLY A 485 -3.63 -5.08 5.77
CA GLY A 485 -2.76 -4.37 4.83
C GLY A 485 -3.52 -3.94 3.58
N PHE A 486 -2.96 -3.00 2.83
CA PHE A 486 -3.46 -2.59 1.52
C PHE A 486 -2.29 -2.52 0.56
N SER A 487 -2.35 -3.27 -0.55
CA SER A 487 -1.40 -3.14 -1.64
C SER A 487 -2.15 -3.27 -2.97
N PRO A 488 -1.83 -2.45 -3.98
CA PRO A 488 -2.34 -2.63 -5.34
C PRO A 488 -1.76 -3.90 -6.01
N HIS A 489 -0.72 -4.52 -5.44
CA HIS A 489 -0.07 -5.71 -5.98
C HIS A 489 -0.44 -6.98 -5.22
N GLU A 490 -0.01 -7.12 -3.97
CA GLU A 490 -0.26 -8.31 -3.14
C GLU A 490 -0.41 -7.90 -1.68
N LEU A 491 -1.42 -8.44 -0.99
CA LEU A 491 -1.64 -8.12 0.41
C LEU A 491 -0.41 -8.48 1.28
N PRO A 492 -0.02 -7.64 2.25
CA PRO A 492 1.22 -7.85 3.01
C PRO A 492 1.28 -9.21 3.74
N GLU A 493 0.16 -9.74 4.21
CA GLU A 493 0.07 -11.07 4.83
C GLU A 493 0.37 -12.21 3.82
N LEU A 494 -0.02 -12.03 2.56
CA LEU A 494 0.29 -12.97 1.48
C LEU A 494 1.77 -12.92 1.13
N GLN A 495 2.35 -11.72 1.02
CA GLN A 495 3.79 -11.54 0.80
C GLN A 495 4.61 -12.22 1.91
N ALA A 496 4.18 -12.08 3.17
CA ALA A 496 4.80 -12.74 4.30
C ALA A 496 4.76 -14.27 4.16
N ALA A 497 3.60 -14.83 3.81
CA ALA A 497 3.42 -16.26 3.61
C ALA A 497 4.26 -16.81 2.45
N GLN A 498 4.36 -16.09 1.34
CA GLN A 498 5.20 -16.49 0.21
C GLN A 498 6.69 -16.49 0.56
N GLN A 499 7.15 -15.49 1.31
CA GLN A 499 8.58 -15.36 1.64
C GLN A 499 9.03 -16.23 2.81
N LEU A 500 8.19 -16.38 3.84
CA LEU A 500 8.54 -17.05 5.09
C LEU A 500 7.84 -18.40 5.29
N GLY A 501 6.90 -18.74 4.39
CA GLY A 501 6.11 -19.97 4.42
C GLY A 501 4.84 -19.89 5.26
N GLY A 502 4.03 -20.95 5.22
CA GLY A 502 2.73 -21.02 5.87
C GLY A 502 1.59 -20.47 5.01
N GLU A 503 0.41 -20.36 5.60
CA GLU A 503 -0.79 -19.83 4.92
C GLU A 503 -0.98 -18.36 5.25
N ALA A 504 -1.44 -17.53 4.31
CA ALA A 504 -1.66 -16.09 4.52
C ALA A 504 -2.55 -15.77 5.74
N GLN A 505 -3.48 -16.66 6.07
CA GLN A 505 -4.36 -16.56 7.24
C GLN A 505 -3.65 -16.67 8.59
N ASP A 506 -2.46 -17.28 8.60
CA ASP A 506 -1.64 -17.45 9.80
C ASP A 506 -0.81 -16.20 10.09
N TRP A 507 -0.72 -15.27 9.13
CA TRP A 507 -0.04 -14.00 9.26
C TRP A 507 -1.04 -12.90 9.61
N LEU A 508 -0.63 -11.97 10.47
CA LEU A 508 -1.42 -10.80 10.82
C LEU A 508 -0.54 -9.55 10.84
N VAL A 509 -1.15 -8.41 10.51
CA VAL A 509 -0.52 -7.11 10.71
C VAL A 509 -0.46 -6.83 12.23
N LEU A 510 0.71 -7.05 12.82
CA LEU A 510 1.00 -6.77 14.22
C LEU A 510 0.84 -5.27 14.51
N PHE A 511 1.42 -4.43 13.64
CA PHE A 511 1.34 -2.99 13.75
C PHE A 511 1.38 -2.36 12.35
N GLN A 512 0.50 -1.39 12.12
CA GLN A 512 0.42 -0.60 10.90
C GLN A 512 0.53 0.87 11.27
N VAL A 513 1.22 1.67 10.47
CA VAL A 513 1.26 3.12 10.64
C VAL A 513 1.23 3.83 9.31
N CYS A 514 0.39 4.86 9.20
CA CYS A 514 0.38 5.77 8.07
C CYS A 514 1.55 6.74 8.18
N LEU A 515 2.40 6.77 7.15
CA LEU A 515 3.61 7.56 7.10
C LEU A 515 3.40 8.90 6.39
N ASP A 516 2.38 8.97 5.50
CA ASP A 516 1.97 10.18 4.77
C ASP A 516 1.88 11.36 5.74
N GLY A 517 2.67 12.40 5.47
CA GLY A 517 2.72 13.62 6.26
C GLY A 517 3.31 13.49 7.66
N GLN A 518 3.47 12.29 8.25
CA GLN A 518 4.11 12.10 9.57
C GLN A 518 5.63 12.16 9.47
N PHE A 519 6.18 11.66 8.37
CA PHE A 519 7.60 11.35 8.19
C PHE A 519 8.08 11.91 6.84
N GLN A 520 9.39 12.07 6.65
CA GLN A 520 9.96 12.52 5.36
C GLN A 520 9.97 11.40 4.30
N TRP A 521 9.31 10.27 4.58
CA TRP A 521 9.05 9.27 3.55
C TRP A 521 7.84 9.70 2.74
N ASP A 522 7.89 9.44 1.44
CA ASP A 522 6.76 9.65 0.55
C ASP A 522 5.51 8.90 1.06
N ASP A 523 4.34 9.36 0.62
CA ASP A 523 3.02 8.86 0.99
C ASP A 523 3.00 7.31 0.99
N GLY A 524 2.82 6.69 2.17
CA GLY A 524 2.88 5.24 2.31
C GLY A 524 2.41 4.71 3.67
N ILE A 525 2.21 3.39 3.75
CA ILE A 525 1.75 2.66 4.93
C ILE A 525 2.79 1.59 5.29
N LEU A 526 3.32 1.68 6.51
CA LEU A 526 4.25 0.69 7.04
C LEU A 526 3.48 -0.40 7.77
N ASN A 527 3.74 -1.66 7.41
CA ASN A 527 3.14 -2.85 8.01
C ASN A 527 4.21 -3.74 8.64
N PHE A 528 4.12 -3.97 9.95
CA PHE A 528 4.84 -5.01 10.67
C PHE A 528 3.93 -6.22 10.80
N ILE A 529 4.41 -7.38 10.35
CA ILE A 529 3.60 -8.57 10.14
C ILE A 529 4.24 -9.70 10.92
N ILE A 530 3.43 -10.49 11.63
CA ILE A 530 3.89 -11.59 12.45
C ILE A 530 3.05 -12.83 12.21
N HIS A 531 3.68 -14.00 12.25
CA HIS A 531 2.96 -15.25 12.25
C HIS A 531 2.31 -15.48 13.62
N ARG A 532 1.06 -15.94 13.66
CA ARG A 532 0.28 -16.11 14.88
C ARG A 532 0.92 -17.03 15.93
N THR A 533 1.67 -18.05 15.50
CA THR A 533 2.38 -18.93 16.44
C THR A 533 3.57 -18.24 17.07
N ASP A 534 4.23 -17.35 16.34
CA ASP A 534 5.33 -16.55 16.86
C ASP A 534 4.79 -15.48 17.80
N LEU A 535 3.64 -14.85 17.51
CA LEU A 535 2.95 -13.98 18.44
C LEU A 535 2.57 -14.71 19.75
N ALA A 536 1.95 -15.90 19.64
CA ALA A 536 1.58 -16.72 20.80
C ALA A 536 2.80 -17.16 21.63
N ALA A 537 3.94 -17.40 20.97
CA ALA A 537 5.20 -17.75 21.60
C ALA A 537 6.05 -16.52 22.00
N GLN A 538 5.56 -15.29 21.79
CA GLN A 538 6.26 -14.03 22.06
C GLN A 538 7.62 -13.92 21.34
N ARG A 539 7.69 -14.44 20.11
CA ARG A 539 8.88 -14.47 19.25
C ARG A 539 8.88 -13.35 18.24
N PHE A 540 9.24 -12.16 18.70
CA PHE A 540 9.24 -10.93 17.88
C PHE A 540 10.49 -10.77 17.00
N ASP A 541 11.42 -11.73 17.04
CA ASP A 541 12.59 -11.81 16.15
C ASP A 541 12.23 -12.24 14.71
N ARG A 542 10.98 -12.63 14.47
CA ARG A 542 10.47 -13.17 13.19
C ARG A 542 9.33 -12.34 12.63
N VAL A 543 9.57 -11.04 12.52
CA VAL A 543 8.63 -10.13 11.88
C VAL A 543 8.97 -9.97 10.41
N PHE A 544 7.94 -9.95 9.57
CA PHE A 544 8.03 -9.50 8.20
C PHE A 544 7.59 -8.05 8.12
N MET A 545 8.06 -7.32 7.13
CA MET A 545 7.74 -5.91 7.00
C MET A 545 7.59 -5.50 5.54
N VAL A 546 6.55 -4.73 5.28
CA VAL A 546 6.24 -4.17 3.97
C VAL A 546 5.90 -2.70 4.16
N CYS A 547 6.45 -1.85 3.30
CA CYS A 547 5.99 -0.49 3.14
C CYS A 547 5.21 -0.43 1.82
N ASP A 548 3.90 -0.20 1.91
CA ASP A 548 3.05 0.01 0.75
C ASP A 548 3.09 1.50 0.39
N TYR A 549 3.34 1.84 -0.87
CA TYR A 549 3.35 3.21 -1.40
C TYR A 549 2.19 3.42 -2.36
#